data_AF-A0A5C3QLR4-F1
#
_entry.id   AF-A0A5C3QLR4-F1
#
_cell.length_a   1.000
_cell.length_b   1.000
_cell.length_c   1.000
_cell.angle_alpha   90.00
_cell.angle_beta   90.00
_cell.angle_gamma   90.00
#
_symmetry.space_group_name_H-M   'P 1'
#
loop_
_entity.id
_entity.type
_entity.pdbx_description
1 polymer ?
#
loop_
_entity_poly.entity_id
_entity_poly.type
_entity_poly.pdbx_seq_one_letter_code
_entity_poly.pdbx_strand_id
1 'polypeptide(L)'
;MTLLTSPSPSKPSHRFLYRGALSLPDSHILLDGLTFYANSNDPALSPDKNPLLDNPLALALESMRRVPSLRFIGEVKLSEVYLDETPPMCLEVHPLATLTKLYFEQTFCLEPMDADISSIGIKVALGDTDGPETTYILIYAKHTSSTHSPLPPLLNILSQPSTSTSPTPPPIELLVSRITTQPRIISQPAIRLPRPDDPVPRSDNLLRRTALERSRTLSGKEQFSQLDAARKVNKPKRSNSVLGLGIGDPFSVPEMPPPLSRASSSTPGLDMEGGGGPESQLERANKNIIKQATQSLLTSPPYRMKKSDAEFKEVFNPIYRGVAFAMRKYIKETALDLDVVNKLVKAHAGMYVGKKGRSGNS
;
A
#
# COMPACT_ATOMS: atom_id res chain seq x y z
N MET A 1 28.18 38.58 -24.65
CA MET A 1 27.13 37.73 -25.26
C MET A 1 26.85 36.59 -24.31
N THR A 2 25.83 36.75 -23.48
CA THR A 2 25.38 35.78 -22.47
C THR A 2 24.25 34.97 -23.08
N LEU A 3 24.45 33.65 -23.22
CA LEU A 3 23.43 32.73 -23.73
C LEU A 3 22.34 32.56 -22.66
N LEU A 4 21.15 33.11 -22.93
CA LEU A 4 19.93 32.83 -22.20
C LEU A 4 19.48 31.40 -22.51
N THR A 5 19.63 30.51 -21.54
CA THR A 5 19.05 29.17 -21.57
C THR A 5 17.52 29.30 -21.52
N SER A 6 16.83 28.95 -22.60
CA SER A 6 15.36 28.94 -22.64
C SER A 6 14.83 27.90 -21.64
N PRO A 7 13.78 28.18 -20.86
CA PRO A 7 13.08 27.15 -20.11
C PRO A 7 12.47 26.15 -21.10
N SER A 8 12.95 24.91 -21.10
CA SER A 8 12.36 23.83 -21.88
C SER A 8 10.90 23.64 -21.44
N PRO A 9 9.93 23.46 -22.36
CA PRO A 9 8.57 23.09 -21.98
C PRO A 9 8.63 21.75 -21.23
N SER A 10 8.28 21.78 -19.94
CA SER A 10 8.20 20.58 -19.11
C SER A 10 7.17 19.65 -19.73
N LYS A 11 7.63 18.49 -20.20
CA LYS A 11 6.75 17.46 -20.76
C LYS A 11 5.66 17.13 -19.73
N PRO A 12 4.38 17.03 -20.14
CA PRO A 12 3.35 16.54 -19.23
C PRO A 12 3.72 15.12 -18.78
N SER A 13 3.97 14.99 -17.48
CA SER A 13 4.30 13.71 -16.86
C SER A 13 3.00 12.99 -16.53
N HIS A 14 2.45 12.25 -17.50
CA HIS A 14 1.36 11.32 -17.24
C HIS A 14 1.93 10.05 -16.62
N ARG A 15 1.37 9.62 -15.47
CA ARG A 15 1.71 8.32 -14.88
C ARG A 15 0.58 7.33 -15.12
N PHE A 16 0.89 6.26 -15.83
CA PHE A 16 -0.01 5.14 -16.03
C PHE A 16 -0.23 4.37 -14.73
N LEU A 17 -1.51 4.16 -14.37
CA LEU A 17 -1.90 3.48 -13.14
C LEU A 17 -2.40 2.07 -13.44
N TYR A 18 -3.39 1.96 -14.31
CA TYR A 18 -4.07 0.70 -14.65
C TYR A 18 -4.43 0.67 -16.14
N ARG A 19 -4.34 -0.51 -16.75
CA ARG A 19 -4.85 -0.78 -18.10
C ARG A 19 -5.59 -2.11 -18.08
N GLY A 20 -6.82 -2.13 -18.58
CA GLY A 20 -7.66 -3.33 -18.55
C GLY A 20 -9.02 -3.14 -19.18
N ALA A 21 -10.00 -3.87 -18.67
CA ALA A 21 -11.38 -3.86 -19.16
C ALA A 21 -12.41 -3.71 -18.01
N LEU A 22 -13.66 -3.40 -18.33
CA LEU A 22 -14.80 -3.60 -17.42
C LEU A 22 -15.53 -4.89 -17.79
N SER A 23 -15.78 -5.73 -16.80
CA SER A 23 -16.60 -6.92 -16.93
C SER A 23 -18.04 -6.59 -16.58
N LEU A 24 -18.94 -6.74 -17.56
CA LEU A 24 -20.38 -6.59 -17.36
C LEU A 24 -20.94 -7.85 -16.67
N PRO A 25 -21.81 -7.71 -15.65
CA PRO A 25 -22.27 -8.81 -14.82
C PRO A 25 -23.05 -9.88 -15.60
N ASP A 26 -23.80 -9.48 -16.63
CA ASP A 26 -24.80 -10.36 -17.26
C ASP A 26 -24.37 -10.92 -18.62
N SER A 27 -23.44 -10.26 -19.31
CA SER A 27 -23.21 -10.53 -20.73
C SER A 27 -21.88 -11.23 -21.04
N HIS A 28 -21.01 -11.46 -20.04
CA HIS A 28 -19.61 -11.88 -20.24
C HIS A 28 -18.83 -10.98 -21.23
N ILE A 29 -19.41 -9.86 -21.66
CA ILE A 29 -18.79 -8.89 -22.56
C ILE A 29 -17.84 -8.05 -21.73
N LEU A 30 -16.62 -7.92 -22.23
CA LEU A 30 -15.60 -7.06 -21.65
C LEU A 30 -15.55 -5.75 -22.44
N LEU A 31 -15.69 -4.62 -21.73
CA LEU A 31 -15.43 -3.31 -22.28
C LEU A 31 -13.93 -3.02 -22.12
N ASP A 32 -13.14 -3.38 -23.13
CA ASP A 32 -11.69 -3.32 -23.12
C ASP A 32 -11.11 -1.93 -23.49
N GLY A 33 -9.78 -1.83 -23.51
CA GLY A 33 -9.09 -0.62 -23.94
C GLY A 33 -9.11 0.54 -22.94
N LEU A 34 -9.40 0.27 -21.67
CA LEU A 34 -9.41 1.30 -20.62
C LEU A 34 -8.01 1.55 -20.10
N THR A 35 -7.64 2.83 -20.01
CA THR A 35 -6.35 3.26 -19.47
C THR A 35 -6.54 4.38 -18.47
N PHE A 36 -6.15 4.13 -17.22
CA PHE A 36 -6.24 5.08 -16.12
C PHE A 36 -4.87 5.70 -15.90
N TYR A 37 -4.82 7.02 -15.81
CA TYR A 37 -3.58 7.74 -15.59
C TYR A 37 -3.78 8.95 -14.68
N ALA A 38 -2.71 9.32 -13.99
CA ALA A 38 -2.64 10.55 -13.22
C ALA A 38 -1.96 11.64 -14.05
N ASN A 39 -2.52 12.84 -14.05
CA ASN A 39 -1.89 14.02 -14.63
C ASN A 39 -1.03 14.70 -13.56
N SER A 40 0.31 14.67 -13.70
CA SER A 40 1.19 15.32 -12.72
C SER A 40 1.24 16.84 -12.86
N ASN A 41 0.62 17.40 -13.91
CA ASN A 41 0.61 18.83 -14.20
C ASN A 41 -0.65 19.55 -13.72
N ASP A 42 -1.54 18.88 -12.99
CA ASP A 42 -2.75 19.53 -12.50
C ASP A 42 -2.37 20.63 -11.48
N PRO A 43 -2.71 21.91 -11.73
CA PRO A 43 -2.38 23.02 -10.84
C PRO A 43 -3.01 22.90 -9.44
N ALA A 44 -4.00 22.02 -9.25
CA ALA A 44 -4.57 21.71 -7.93
C ALA A 44 -3.62 20.90 -7.03
N LEU A 45 -2.57 20.29 -7.59
CA LEU A 45 -1.59 19.49 -6.86
C LEU A 45 -0.37 20.35 -6.52
N SER A 46 -0.12 20.56 -5.23
CA SER A 46 1.07 21.28 -4.76
C SER A 46 2.35 20.58 -5.26
N PRO A 47 3.32 21.31 -5.86
CA PRO A 47 4.52 20.73 -6.46
C PRO A 47 5.44 19.99 -5.47
N ASP A 48 5.28 20.24 -4.18
CA ASP A 48 6.16 19.71 -3.13
C ASP A 48 5.74 18.34 -2.56
N LYS A 49 4.59 17.79 -3.00
CA LYS A 49 4.11 16.48 -2.56
C LYS A 49 4.01 15.55 -3.75
N ASN A 50 4.52 14.32 -3.60
CA ASN A 50 4.30 13.27 -4.60
C ASN A 50 2.80 12.93 -4.62
N PRO A 51 2.01 13.47 -5.57
CA PRO A 51 0.55 13.41 -5.49
C PRO A 51 0.01 11.98 -5.60
N LEU A 52 0.84 11.10 -6.15
CA LEU A 52 0.58 9.70 -6.36
C LEU A 52 0.65 8.86 -5.08
N LEU A 53 1.55 9.21 -4.15
CA LEU A 53 1.68 8.47 -2.89
C LEU A 53 0.58 8.87 -1.90
N ASP A 54 0.07 10.09 -2.02
CA ASP A 54 -0.98 10.61 -1.15
C ASP A 54 -2.40 10.29 -1.67
N ASN A 55 -2.54 9.84 -2.92
CA ASN A 55 -3.83 9.52 -3.51
C ASN A 55 -4.18 8.02 -3.36
N PRO A 56 -5.14 7.66 -2.48
CA PRO A 56 -5.51 6.26 -2.25
C PRO A 56 -6.10 5.59 -3.49
N LEU A 57 -6.78 6.33 -4.37
CA LEU A 57 -7.30 5.80 -5.63
C LEU A 57 -6.17 5.41 -6.58
N ALA A 58 -5.13 6.25 -6.68
CA ALA A 58 -3.98 5.95 -7.52
C ALA A 58 -3.26 4.67 -7.05
N LEU A 59 -3.06 4.54 -5.73
CA LEU A 59 -2.48 3.34 -5.12
C LEU A 59 -3.34 2.10 -5.34
N ALA A 60 -4.66 2.22 -5.22
CA ALA A 60 -5.59 1.13 -5.47
C ALA A 60 -5.55 0.69 -6.94
N LEU A 61 -5.59 1.62 -7.90
CA LEU A 61 -5.49 1.28 -9.31
C LEU A 61 -4.13 0.65 -9.66
N GLU A 62 -3.04 1.11 -9.04
CA GLU A 62 -1.71 0.53 -9.25
C GLU A 62 -1.60 -0.90 -8.69
N SER A 63 -2.27 -1.20 -7.56
CA SER A 63 -2.32 -2.56 -7.01
C SER A 63 -3.15 -3.51 -7.87
N MET A 64 -4.14 -2.99 -8.60
CA MET A 64 -5.00 -3.73 -9.51
C MET A 64 -4.34 -4.10 -10.84
N ARG A 65 -3.09 -3.70 -11.14
CA ARG A 65 -2.40 -3.98 -12.43
C ARG A 65 -2.35 -5.45 -12.87
N ARG A 66 -2.57 -6.40 -11.96
CA ARG A 66 -2.60 -7.84 -12.27
C ARG A 66 -4.02 -8.38 -12.52
N VAL A 67 -5.03 -7.55 -12.31
CA VAL A 67 -6.44 -7.90 -12.50
C VAL A 67 -6.85 -7.45 -13.90
N PRO A 68 -7.13 -8.37 -14.84
CA PRO A 68 -7.32 -8.02 -16.25
C PRO A 68 -8.59 -7.19 -16.51
N SER A 69 -9.60 -7.32 -15.63
CA SER A 69 -10.87 -6.64 -15.76
C SER A 69 -11.43 -6.24 -14.40
N LEU A 70 -11.88 -4.99 -14.27
CA LEU A 70 -12.60 -4.51 -13.10
C LEU A 70 -14.09 -4.86 -13.24
N ARG A 71 -14.80 -4.95 -12.12
CA ARG A 71 -16.19 -5.40 -12.11
C ARG A 71 -17.15 -4.21 -12.21
N PHE A 72 -17.96 -4.19 -13.26
CA PHE A 72 -19.05 -3.23 -13.40
C PHE A 72 -20.16 -3.54 -12.38
N ILE A 73 -20.64 -2.50 -11.69
CA ILE A 73 -21.75 -2.62 -10.74
C ILE A 73 -23.04 -2.07 -11.34
N GLY A 74 -22.98 -0.89 -11.95
CA GLY A 74 -24.17 -0.23 -12.48
C GLY A 74 -23.97 1.26 -12.71
N GLU A 75 -24.99 1.90 -13.27
CA GLU A 75 -25.08 3.35 -13.39
C GLU A 75 -25.72 3.95 -12.13
N VAL A 76 -25.18 5.07 -11.67
CA VAL A 76 -25.61 5.74 -10.43
C VAL A 76 -25.62 7.25 -10.66
N LYS A 77 -26.59 7.95 -10.07
CA LYS A 77 -26.64 9.41 -10.12
C LYS A 77 -25.54 10.02 -9.24
N LEU A 78 -24.84 11.03 -9.73
CA LEU A 78 -23.77 11.69 -8.97
C LEU A 78 -24.29 12.36 -7.69
N SER A 79 -25.55 12.79 -7.68
CA SER A 79 -26.18 13.39 -6.50
C SER A 79 -26.41 12.40 -5.35
N GLU A 80 -26.40 11.10 -5.62
CA GLU A 80 -26.66 10.04 -4.63
C GLU A 80 -25.38 9.49 -3.99
N VAL A 81 -24.20 9.95 -4.45
CA VAL A 81 -22.90 9.38 -4.09
C VAL A 81 -21.95 10.45 -3.56
N TYR A 82 -21.25 10.13 -2.48
CA TYR A 82 -20.19 10.99 -1.94
C TYR A 82 -18.84 10.64 -2.58
N LEU A 83 -18.31 11.57 -3.37
CA LEU A 83 -16.97 11.45 -3.95
C LEU A 83 -15.90 11.87 -2.93
N ASP A 84 -14.79 11.17 -2.93
CA ASP A 84 -13.60 11.55 -2.13
C ASP A 84 -13.06 12.91 -2.59
N GLU A 85 -12.51 13.69 -1.66
CA GLU A 85 -11.92 15.02 -1.95
C GLU A 85 -10.58 14.92 -2.69
N THR A 86 -10.08 13.70 -2.86
CA THR A 86 -8.85 13.43 -3.60
C THR A 86 -9.00 13.82 -5.07
N PRO A 87 -7.96 14.37 -5.71
CA PRO A 87 -8.01 14.72 -7.12
C PRO A 87 -8.46 13.53 -7.98
N PRO A 88 -9.38 13.76 -8.94
CA PRO A 88 -9.83 12.72 -9.84
C PRO A 88 -8.67 12.23 -10.72
N MET A 89 -8.76 10.97 -11.13
CA MET A 89 -7.87 10.39 -12.14
C MET A 89 -8.51 10.52 -13.51
N CYS A 90 -7.70 10.61 -14.56
CA CYS A 90 -8.19 10.63 -15.93
C CYS A 90 -8.37 9.19 -16.44
N LEU A 91 -9.38 9.00 -17.29
CA LEU A 91 -9.63 7.76 -18.01
C LEU A 91 -9.54 8.03 -19.52
N GLU A 92 -8.67 7.28 -20.19
CA GLU A 92 -8.58 7.25 -21.64
C GLU A 92 -9.13 5.91 -22.16
N VAL A 93 -9.96 6.00 -23.20
CA VAL A 93 -10.47 4.86 -23.94
C VAL A 93 -9.68 4.73 -25.23
N HIS A 94 -9.08 3.56 -25.46
CA HIS A 94 -8.31 3.28 -26.66
C HIS A 94 -9.18 3.45 -27.92
N PRO A 95 -8.70 4.09 -29.00
CA PRO A 95 -9.52 4.41 -30.17
C PRO A 95 -10.06 3.18 -30.93
N LEU A 96 -9.39 2.03 -30.80
CA LEU A 96 -9.85 0.76 -31.39
C LEU A 96 -10.87 -0.01 -30.53
N ALA A 97 -11.12 0.42 -29.28
CA ALA A 97 -12.08 -0.23 -28.39
C ALA A 97 -13.50 0.26 -28.69
N THR A 98 -14.05 -0.15 -29.84
CA THR A 98 -15.32 0.37 -30.38
C THR A 98 -16.50 0.16 -29.43
N LEU A 99 -16.58 -1.00 -28.76
CA LEU A 99 -17.68 -1.29 -27.83
C LEU A 99 -17.63 -0.40 -26.60
N THR A 100 -16.45 -0.23 -26.01
CA THR A 100 -16.22 0.65 -24.87
C THR A 100 -16.54 2.09 -25.21
N LYS A 101 -16.09 2.56 -26.37
CA LYS A 101 -16.39 3.91 -26.86
C LYS A 101 -17.90 4.10 -27.04
N LEU A 102 -18.56 3.18 -27.74
CA LEU A 102 -20.01 3.25 -27.96
C LEU A 102 -20.78 3.23 -26.64
N TYR A 103 -20.36 2.41 -25.68
CA TYR A 103 -20.96 2.35 -24.36
C TYR A 103 -20.89 3.71 -23.65
N PHE A 104 -19.69 4.31 -23.54
CA PHE A 104 -19.56 5.62 -22.89
C PHE A 104 -20.23 6.75 -23.66
N GLU A 105 -20.22 6.72 -25.00
CA GLU A 105 -20.96 7.69 -25.82
C GLU A 105 -22.47 7.57 -25.58
N GLN A 106 -23.00 6.35 -25.47
CA GLN A 106 -24.40 6.15 -25.12
C GLN A 106 -24.69 6.61 -23.69
N THR A 107 -23.85 6.30 -22.70
CA THR A 107 -24.12 6.69 -21.32
C THR A 107 -24.00 8.19 -21.08
N PHE A 108 -23.02 8.87 -21.70
CA PHE A 108 -22.71 10.27 -21.38
C PHE A 108 -23.13 11.29 -22.43
N CYS A 109 -23.36 10.89 -23.69
CA CYS A 109 -23.68 11.83 -24.77
C CYS A 109 -25.14 11.77 -25.25
N LEU A 110 -25.97 10.89 -24.69
CA LEU A 110 -27.40 10.82 -25.06
C LEU A 110 -28.21 12.01 -24.54
N GLU A 111 -27.92 12.47 -23.32
CA GLU A 111 -28.56 13.63 -22.71
C GLU A 111 -27.60 14.81 -22.65
N PRO A 112 -28.06 16.04 -22.97
CA PRO A 112 -27.23 17.23 -22.82
C PRO A 112 -26.86 17.41 -21.33
N MET A 113 -25.59 17.70 -21.07
CA MET A 113 -25.12 17.98 -19.72
C MET A 113 -25.45 19.43 -19.36
N ASP A 114 -26.30 19.64 -18.36
CA ASP A 114 -26.65 20.98 -17.86
C ASP A 114 -25.53 21.63 -17.03
N ALA A 115 -24.60 20.81 -16.52
CA ALA A 115 -23.50 21.23 -15.67
C ALA A 115 -22.14 20.82 -16.28
N ASP A 116 -21.04 21.31 -15.69
CA ASP A 116 -19.68 20.94 -16.10
C ASP A 116 -19.41 19.43 -15.98
N ILE A 117 -20.20 18.72 -15.17
CA ILE A 117 -20.05 17.30 -14.83
C ILE A 117 -21.36 16.56 -15.14
N SER A 118 -21.29 15.29 -15.55
CA SER A 118 -22.46 14.48 -15.87
C SER A 118 -23.33 14.23 -14.64
N SER A 119 -24.65 14.13 -14.85
CA SER A 119 -25.62 13.77 -13.81
C SER A 119 -25.52 12.29 -13.40
N ILE A 120 -25.07 11.44 -14.33
CA ILE A 120 -24.92 9.99 -14.18
C ILE A 120 -23.43 9.63 -14.18
N GLY A 121 -23.06 8.60 -13.43
CA GLY A 121 -21.74 7.99 -13.41
C GLY A 121 -21.82 6.47 -13.38
N ILE A 122 -20.75 5.81 -13.79
CA ILE A 122 -20.62 4.35 -13.82
C ILE A 122 -19.87 3.89 -12.57
N LYS A 123 -20.53 3.10 -11.73
CA LYS A 123 -19.98 2.53 -10.51
C LYS A 123 -19.24 1.23 -10.82
N VAL A 124 -17.98 1.17 -10.37
CA VAL A 124 -17.09 0.04 -10.58
C VAL A 124 -16.53 -0.41 -9.22
N ALA A 125 -16.46 -1.72 -9.00
CA ALA A 125 -15.86 -2.29 -7.81
C ALA A 125 -14.36 -2.57 -8.04
N LEU A 126 -13.53 -2.11 -7.11
CA LEU A 126 -12.12 -2.48 -6.99
C LEU A 126 -12.00 -3.64 -5.99
N GLY A 127 -11.82 -4.84 -6.53
CA GLY A 127 -11.61 -6.07 -5.77
C GLY A 127 -12.60 -7.18 -6.13
N ASP A 128 -12.29 -8.38 -5.65
CA ASP A 128 -13.00 -9.62 -6.02
C ASP A 128 -14.19 -9.94 -5.10
N THR A 129 -14.37 -9.19 -4.02
CA THR A 129 -15.42 -9.44 -3.03
C THR A 129 -16.52 -8.39 -3.08
N ASP A 130 -17.71 -8.76 -2.61
CA ASP A 130 -18.86 -7.86 -2.37
C ASP A 130 -18.94 -7.42 -0.90
N GLY A 131 -17.79 -7.41 -0.21
CA GLY A 131 -17.72 -7.07 1.20
C GLY A 131 -17.84 -5.57 1.47
N PRO A 132 -18.05 -5.17 2.74
CA PRO A 132 -18.01 -3.76 3.15
C PRO A 132 -16.63 -3.13 2.93
N GLU A 133 -15.58 -3.94 2.79
CA GLU A 133 -14.20 -3.51 2.50
C GLU A 133 -13.97 -3.20 1.02
N THR A 134 -14.94 -3.52 0.15
CA THR A 134 -14.81 -3.31 -1.30
C THR A 134 -14.80 -1.82 -1.59
N THR A 135 -13.70 -1.37 -2.19
CA THR A 135 -13.58 0.03 -2.59
C THR A 135 -14.30 0.20 -3.92
N TYR A 136 -15.20 1.17 -3.98
CA TYR A 136 -15.89 1.53 -5.22
C TYR A 136 -15.29 2.80 -5.81
N ILE A 137 -15.30 2.86 -7.13
CA ILE A 137 -14.95 4.04 -7.90
C ILE A 137 -16.12 4.43 -8.79
N LEU A 138 -16.16 5.70 -9.16
CA LEU A 138 -17.14 6.25 -10.08
C LEU A 138 -16.41 6.84 -11.29
N ILE A 139 -16.80 6.39 -12.48
CA ILE A 139 -16.37 6.96 -13.76
C ILE A 139 -17.45 7.94 -14.21
N TYR A 140 -17.09 9.17 -14.54
CA TYR A 140 -18.04 10.20 -14.96
C TYR A 140 -17.42 11.14 -16.00
N ALA A 141 -18.28 11.86 -16.70
CA ALA A 141 -17.89 12.79 -17.75
C ALA A 141 -17.79 14.21 -17.22
N LYS A 142 -16.81 14.98 -17.72
CA LYS A 142 -16.65 16.41 -17.46
C LYS A 142 -16.41 17.15 -18.78
N HIS A 143 -17.01 18.33 -18.96
CA HIS A 143 -16.67 19.19 -20.08
C HIS A 143 -15.27 19.77 -19.93
N THR A 144 -14.47 19.69 -20.99
CA THR A 144 -13.18 20.37 -21.02
C THR A 144 -13.44 21.86 -21.30
N SER A 145 -13.39 22.69 -20.28
CA SER A 145 -13.32 24.15 -20.47
C SER A 145 -11.98 24.46 -21.13
N SER A 146 -11.99 24.71 -22.44
CA SER A 146 -10.80 24.99 -23.24
C SER A 146 -10.05 26.22 -22.73
N THR A 147 -9.08 26.03 -21.84
CA THR A 147 -8.10 27.07 -21.49
C THR A 147 -6.64 26.63 -21.62
N HIS A 148 -6.30 25.34 -21.78
CA HIS A 148 -4.92 24.92 -22.07
C HIS A 148 -4.86 23.57 -22.81
N SER A 149 -4.90 23.58 -24.15
CA SER A 149 -4.31 22.51 -24.96
C SER A 149 -3.58 23.12 -26.16
N PRO A 150 -2.25 22.97 -26.28
CA PRO A 150 -1.48 23.55 -27.39
C PRO A 150 -1.45 22.69 -28.65
N LEU A 151 -2.28 21.64 -28.78
CA LEU A 151 -2.31 20.81 -29.99
C LEU A 151 -3.74 20.49 -30.44
N PRO A 152 -4.10 20.81 -31.70
CA PRO A 152 -5.34 20.28 -32.28
C PRO A 152 -5.20 18.76 -32.47
N PRO A 153 -6.27 17.97 -32.25
CA PRO A 153 -6.25 16.54 -32.55
C PRO A 153 -6.09 16.34 -34.07
N LEU A 154 -4.91 15.88 -34.49
CA LEU A 154 -4.59 15.50 -35.87
C LEU A 154 -5.23 14.16 -36.29
N LEU A 155 -6.50 13.93 -35.93
CA LEU A 155 -7.27 12.76 -36.36
C LEU A 155 -8.72 13.13 -36.76
N ASN A 156 -8.93 14.30 -37.37
CA ASN A 156 -10.23 14.66 -37.95
C ASN A 156 -10.21 14.90 -39.48
N ILE A 157 -9.25 14.32 -40.20
CA ILE A 157 -9.04 14.60 -41.65
C ILE A 157 -9.99 13.81 -42.58
N LEU A 158 -10.91 12.98 -42.07
CA LEU A 158 -11.75 12.13 -42.94
C LEU A 158 -13.27 12.22 -42.75
N SER A 159 -13.81 13.22 -42.03
CA SER A 159 -15.27 13.39 -41.93
C SER A 159 -15.72 14.80 -42.31
N GLN A 160 -16.05 14.93 -43.60
CA GLN A 160 -17.05 15.82 -44.23
C GLN A 160 -16.99 17.35 -44.01
N PRO A 161 -17.17 18.15 -45.09
CA PRO A 161 -17.40 19.58 -44.99
C PRO A 161 -18.88 19.85 -44.66
N SER A 162 -19.24 19.87 -43.38
CA SER A 162 -20.58 20.30 -42.97
C SER A 162 -20.61 21.81 -42.83
N THR A 163 -21.15 22.48 -43.84
CA THR A 163 -21.69 23.84 -43.75
C THR A 163 -22.89 23.83 -42.80
N SER A 164 -22.65 23.93 -41.49
CA SER A 164 -23.71 24.17 -40.51
C SER A 164 -23.18 25.02 -39.36
N THR A 165 -23.72 26.22 -39.24
CA THR A 165 -23.44 27.27 -38.24
C THR A 165 -23.98 26.90 -36.85
N SER A 166 -23.78 25.65 -36.41
CA SER A 166 -24.11 25.20 -35.06
C SER A 166 -22.83 24.99 -34.26
N PRO A 167 -22.70 25.53 -33.03
CA PRO A 167 -21.52 25.33 -32.21
C PRO A 167 -21.34 23.83 -31.93
N THR A 168 -20.24 23.24 -32.40
CA THR A 168 -19.84 21.89 -32.01
C THR A 168 -19.74 21.81 -30.49
N PRO A 169 -20.36 20.83 -29.84
CA PRO A 169 -20.32 20.70 -28.40
C PRO A 169 -18.87 20.50 -27.92
N PRO A 170 -18.50 21.09 -26.76
CA PRO A 170 -17.15 20.98 -26.22
C PRO A 170 -16.79 19.51 -25.95
N PRO A 171 -15.53 19.11 -26.16
CA PRO A 171 -15.11 17.74 -25.90
C PRO A 171 -15.30 17.38 -24.42
N ILE A 172 -15.60 16.11 -24.19
CA ILE A 172 -15.82 15.54 -22.86
C ILE A 172 -14.56 14.76 -22.46
N GLU A 173 -14.12 14.95 -21.23
CA GLU A 173 -13.08 14.16 -20.58
C GLU A 173 -13.71 13.19 -19.59
N LEU A 174 -13.21 11.95 -19.56
CA LEU A 174 -13.64 10.95 -18.59
C LEU A 174 -12.75 11.02 -17.35
N LEU A 175 -13.38 11.15 -16.19
CA LEU A 175 -12.74 11.25 -14.90
C LEU A 175 -13.18 10.11 -13.99
N VAL A 176 -12.33 9.82 -13.00
CA VAL A 176 -12.51 8.71 -12.07
C VAL A 176 -12.24 9.18 -10.65
N SER A 177 -13.22 9.00 -9.78
CA SER A 177 -13.11 9.34 -8.36
C SER A 177 -13.49 8.17 -7.48
N ARG A 178 -12.94 8.14 -6.27
CA ARG A 178 -13.28 7.12 -5.28
C ARG A 178 -14.61 7.46 -4.63
N ILE A 179 -15.45 6.45 -4.42
CA ILE A 179 -16.69 6.58 -3.66
C ILE A 179 -16.38 6.39 -2.18
N THR A 180 -16.93 7.27 -1.34
CA THR A 180 -16.82 7.20 0.13
C THR A 180 -18.21 6.97 0.74
N THR A 181 -18.27 6.22 1.83
CA THR A 181 -19.52 5.84 2.51
C THR A 181 -20.04 6.91 3.47
N GLN A 182 -19.24 7.92 3.79
CA GLN A 182 -19.59 8.94 4.77
C GLN A 182 -19.16 10.32 4.26
N PRO A 183 -20.06 11.32 4.25
CA PRO A 183 -19.63 12.70 4.06
C PRO A 183 -18.69 13.04 5.22
N ARG A 184 -17.43 13.35 4.91
CA ARG A 184 -16.57 13.96 5.92
C ARG A 184 -17.19 15.31 6.24
N ILE A 185 -17.79 15.41 7.43
CA ILE A 185 -18.18 16.71 7.95
C ILE A 185 -16.88 17.51 8.06
N ILE A 186 -16.73 18.54 7.22
CA ILE A 186 -15.52 19.37 7.07
C ILE A 186 -15.14 20.09 8.39
N SER A 187 -15.92 19.96 9.46
CA SER A 187 -15.55 20.42 10.80
C SER A 187 -14.68 19.38 11.51
N GLN A 188 -13.44 19.25 11.10
CA GLN A 188 -12.28 19.36 11.99
C GLN A 188 -11.02 19.05 11.18
N PRO A 189 -10.01 19.94 11.15
CA PRO A 189 -8.67 19.50 10.77
C PRO A 189 -8.39 18.29 11.66
N ALA A 190 -7.90 17.18 11.10
CA ALA A 190 -7.55 16.03 11.90
C ALA A 190 -6.62 16.51 13.02
N ILE A 191 -7.18 16.75 14.21
CA ILE A 191 -6.42 17.04 15.41
C ILE A 191 -5.71 15.73 15.63
N ARG A 192 -4.49 15.64 15.10
CA ARG A 192 -3.53 14.65 15.52
C ARG A 192 -3.34 14.96 16.99
N LEU A 193 -4.17 14.33 17.83
CA LEU A 193 -3.97 14.33 19.26
C LEU A 193 -2.49 13.96 19.43
N PRO A 194 -1.68 14.81 20.08
CA PRO A 194 -0.27 14.54 20.21
C PRO A 194 -0.15 13.16 20.83
N ARG A 195 0.54 12.26 20.14
CA ARG A 195 0.80 10.94 20.70
C ARG A 195 1.58 11.18 22.00
N PRO A 196 1.15 10.62 23.14
CA PRO A 196 1.72 10.92 24.46
C PRO A 196 3.24 10.70 24.61
N ASP A 197 3.90 10.11 23.61
CA ASP A 197 5.30 9.67 23.64
C ASP A 197 6.12 10.19 22.44
N ASP A 198 5.69 11.22 21.71
CA ASP A 198 6.53 11.79 20.62
C ASP A 198 7.58 12.75 21.21
N PRO A 199 8.88 12.39 21.26
CA PRO A 199 9.89 13.20 21.90
C PRO A 199 10.63 14.01 20.83
N VAL A 200 10.15 15.22 20.51
CA VAL A 200 10.93 16.22 19.79
C VAL A 200 10.71 17.61 20.41
N PRO A 201 11.77 18.44 20.55
CA PRO A 201 11.80 19.57 21.45
C PRO A 201 10.97 20.75 20.92
N ARG A 202 10.34 21.47 21.86
CA ARG A 202 9.70 22.76 21.61
C ARG A 202 10.75 23.79 21.18
N SER A 203 10.69 24.26 19.93
CA SER A 203 11.35 25.49 19.54
C SER A 203 10.48 26.66 19.98
N ASP A 204 10.83 27.28 21.11
CA ASP A 204 10.28 28.56 21.54
C ASP A 204 10.85 29.68 20.67
N ASN A 205 9.94 30.51 20.15
CA ASN A 205 10.07 31.94 19.82
C ASN A 205 9.04 32.25 18.71
N LEU A 206 8.25 33.32 18.71
CA LEU A 206 8.12 34.53 19.50
C LEU A 206 6.82 35.18 18.97
N LEU A 207 6.01 35.77 19.86
CA LEU A 207 5.15 36.97 19.69
C LEU A 207 3.96 36.87 20.65
N ARG A 208 4.08 37.43 21.87
CA ARG A 208 3.66 38.79 22.26
C ARG A 208 2.15 38.96 22.43
N ARG A 209 1.70 39.05 23.69
CA ARG A 209 1.08 40.24 24.35
C ARG A 209 0.35 39.79 25.63
N THR A 210 0.83 40.10 26.83
CA THR A 210 0.69 41.32 27.68
C THR A 210 -0.21 41.04 28.88
N ALA A 211 0.34 41.19 30.09
CA ALA A 211 -0.22 41.80 31.32
C ALA A 211 0.53 41.22 32.53
N LEU A 212 1.30 42.03 33.26
CA LEU A 212 1.03 42.46 34.66
C LEU A 212 0.75 41.26 35.60
N GLU A 213 1.46 40.99 36.69
CA GLU A 213 2.05 41.90 37.67
C GLU A 213 3.01 41.13 38.62
N ARG A 214 4.05 41.84 39.09
CA ARG A 214 4.67 41.80 40.44
C ARG A 214 4.68 40.48 41.25
N SER A 215 5.88 40.02 41.62
CA SER A 215 6.57 40.38 42.89
C SER A 215 7.66 39.35 43.28
N ARG A 216 8.87 39.84 43.61
CA ARG A 216 9.79 39.48 44.72
C ARG A 216 9.89 37.99 45.17
N THR A 217 11.03 37.33 45.42
CA THR A 217 12.36 37.74 45.92
C THR A 217 13.29 36.50 46.02
N LEU A 218 14.59 36.70 45.71
CA LEU A 218 15.83 36.26 46.38
C LEU A 218 16.16 34.80 46.77
N SER A 219 17.46 34.48 46.54
CA SER A 219 18.36 33.51 47.22
C SER A 219 18.39 32.08 46.66
N GLY A 220 19.51 31.40 46.36
CA GLY A 220 20.96 31.61 46.49
C GLY A 220 21.69 30.46 45.73
N LYS A 221 22.92 30.67 45.22
CA LYS A 221 24.18 29.95 45.56
C LYS A 221 24.03 28.43 45.87
N GLU A 222 24.80 27.47 45.36
CA GLU A 222 26.21 27.42 44.93
C GLU A 222 26.53 26.08 44.19
N GLN A 223 27.64 26.11 43.46
CA GLN A 223 28.63 25.09 43.03
C GLN A 223 28.47 23.59 43.41
N PHE A 224 28.86 22.68 42.50
CA PHE A 224 29.91 21.61 42.66
C PHE A 224 29.95 20.69 41.39
N SER A 225 31.04 20.73 40.62
CA SER A 225 32.05 19.68 40.33
C SER A 225 31.58 18.41 39.57
N GLN A 226 32.03 18.10 38.33
CA GLN A 226 33.33 17.58 37.86
C GLN A 226 33.55 16.05 38.04
N LEU A 227 34.10 15.42 36.98
CA LEU A 227 34.87 14.15 36.92
C LEU A 227 34.08 12.83 36.93
N ASP A 228 34.49 11.72 36.31
CA ASP A 228 35.38 11.37 35.19
C ASP A 228 35.34 9.81 35.09
N ALA A 229 35.99 9.25 34.07
CA ALA A 229 36.63 7.92 34.07
C ALA A 229 35.84 6.62 33.79
N ALA A 230 35.97 6.21 32.53
CA ALA A 230 36.29 4.89 31.96
C ALA A 230 36.75 3.70 32.86
N ARG A 231 36.34 2.48 32.46
CA ARG A 231 37.19 1.27 32.24
C ARG A 231 36.34 0.09 31.71
N LYS A 232 36.52 -0.34 30.45
CA LYS A 232 37.21 -1.57 29.99
C LYS A 232 37.08 -2.80 30.91
N VAL A 233 36.76 -3.98 30.34
CA VAL A 233 37.60 -5.22 30.34
C VAL A 233 36.84 -6.50 29.90
N ASN A 234 37.44 -7.17 28.91
CA ASN A 234 37.59 -8.62 28.58
C ASN A 234 36.47 -9.56 28.07
N LYS A 235 36.80 -10.15 26.89
CA LYS A 235 36.44 -11.47 26.35
C LYS A 235 37.30 -12.60 26.97
N PRO A 236 36.85 -13.86 26.92
CA PRO A 236 37.47 -14.91 26.06
C PRO A 236 36.37 -15.83 25.42
N LYS A 237 36.43 -16.46 24.23
CA LYS A 237 37.38 -17.30 23.45
C LYS A 237 37.69 -18.69 24.04
N ARG A 238 37.05 -19.74 23.49
CA ARG A 238 37.37 -21.20 23.47
C ARG A 238 36.55 -21.80 22.30
N SER A 239 37.05 -22.40 21.20
CA SER A 239 37.91 -23.59 20.94
C SER A 239 37.36 -24.87 21.60
N ASN A 240 37.30 -26.07 21.02
CA ASN A 240 37.54 -26.62 19.68
C ASN A 240 36.95 -28.05 19.65
N SER A 241 36.78 -28.59 18.45
CA SER A 241 36.57 -29.99 18.00
C SER A 241 36.96 -31.18 18.89
N VAL A 242 36.21 -32.30 18.79
CA VAL A 242 36.74 -33.68 18.86
C VAL A 242 35.96 -34.60 17.90
N LEU A 243 36.75 -35.37 17.13
CA LEU A 243 36.42 -36.43 16.18
C LEU A 243 36.08 -37.76 16.87
N GLY A 244 35.29 -38.61 16.20
CA GLY A 244 35.15 -40.02 16.54
C GLY A 244 34.98 -40.87 15.28
N LEU A 245 35.98 -41.72 15.00
CA LEU A 245 36.06 -42.73 13.94
C LEU A 245 35.82 -44.14 14.53
N GLY A 246 35.26 -45.04 13.73
CA GLY A 246 35.25 -46.51 13.93
C GLY A 246 34.49 -47.17 12.77
N ILE A 247 35.15 -47.72 11.73
CA ILE A 247 35.64 -49.12 11.58
C ILE A 247 34.44 -50.10 11.57
N GLY A 248 33.96 -50.58 10.40
CA GLY A 248 34.36 -51.84 9.71
C GLY A 248 33.58 -53.02 10.31
N ASP A 249 32.88 -53.93 9.61
CA ASP A 249 33.13 -54.59 8.31
C ASP A 249 31.85 -55.42 7.90
N PRO A 250 31.83 -56.44 7.01
CA PRO A 250 30.91 -56.51 5.86
C PRO A 250 29.98 -57.75 5.84
N PHE A 251 28.80 -57.69 5.20
CA PHE A 251 28.15 -58.88 4.60
C PHE A 251 26.95 -58.51 3.71
N SER A 252 26.86 -59.14 2.54
CA SER A 252 25.78 -58.99 1.55
C SER A 252 24.52 -59.78 1.91
N VAL A 253 23.33 -59.23 1.66
CA VAL A 253 22.13 -59.95 1.18
C VAL A 253 21.24 -58.99 0.37
N PRO A 254 20.98 -59.25 -0.94
CA PRO A 254 19.89 -58.61 -1.70
C PRO A 254 18.55 -59.35 -1.54
N GLU A 255 17.43 -58.64 -1.81
CA GLU A 255 15.99 -59.05 -1.84
C GLU A 255 15.24 -59.00 -0.50
N MET A 256 13.95 -58.60 -0.41
CA MET A 256 12.81 -58.46 -1.34
C MET A 256 11.73 -57.54 -0.67
N PRO A 257 10.72 -56.99 -1.37
CA PRO A 257 9.73 -56.09 -0.78
C PRO A 257 8.51 -56.83 -0.19
N PRO A 258 7.99 -56.39 0.97
CA PRO A 258 6.53 -56.43 1.20
C PRO A 258 6.03 -55.34 2.17
N PRO A 259 4.72 -55.27 2.51
CA PRO A 259 3.55 -55.16 1.65
C PRO A 259 2.75 -53.88 1.98
N LEU A 260 1.75 -53.56 1.15
CA LEU A 260 0.72 -52.56 1.41
C LEU A 260 0.08 -52.79 2.79
N SER A 261 0.22 -51.82 3.70
CA SER A 261 -0.61 -51.71 4.90
C SER A 261 -1.62 -50.58 4.75
N ARG A 262 -2.87 -50.96 4.98
CA ARG A 262 -4.09 -50.19 4.82
C ARG A 262 -4.44 -49.54 6.17
N ALA A 263 -4.73 -48.24 6.11
CA ALA A 263 -5.59 -47.45 7.00
C ALA A 263 -5.21 -47.28 8.48
N SER A 264 -4.98 -46.02 8.88
CA SER A 264 -5.84 -45.41 9.90
C SER A 264 -5.97 -43.91 9.65
N SER A 265 -7.22 -43.45 9.75
CA SER A 265 -7.72 -42.13 9.41
C SER A 265 -7.56 -41.15 10.57
N SER A 266 -6.96 -39.99 10.28
CA SER A 266 -7.25 -38.73 10.98
C SER A 266 -7.15 -37.57 10.00
N THR A 267 -8.24 -36.83 9.89
CA THR A 267 -8.59 -35.82 8.89
C THR A 267 -7.70 -34.56 8.85
N PRO A 268 -7.80 -33.79 7.74
CA PRO A 268 -6.73 -32.97 7.17
C PRO A 268 -6.85 -31.47 7.54
N GLY A 269 -5.71 -30.79 7.60
CA GLY A 269 -5.61 -29.34 7.78
C GLY A 269 -4.71 -28.72 6.72
N LEU A 270 -5.31 -28.39 5.57
CA LEU A 270 -4.91 -27.37 4.59
C LEU A 270 -3.40 -27.14 4.38
N ASP A 271 -2.76 -28.07 3.67
CA ASP A 271 -1.52 -27.80 2.94
C ASP A 271 -1.89 -27.34 1.51
N MET A 272 -1.98 -26.02 1.33
CA MET A 272 -2.06 -25.36 0.03
C MET A 272 -0.85 -24.43 -0.09
N GLU A 273 0.25 -24.98 -0.60
CA GLU A 273 1.36 -24.33 -1.33
C GLU A 273 2.32 -25.47 -1.70
N GLY A 274 2.50 -25.87 -2.95
CA GLY A 274 2.92 -25.03 -4.07
C GLY A 274 4.38 -25.38 -4.40
N GLY A 275 4.59 -26.36 -5.29
CA GLY A 275 5.83 -26.58 -6.06
C GLY A 275 7.15 -26.47 -5.30
N GLY A 276 7.43 -27.41 -4.38
CA GLY A 276 8.70 -27.50 -3.68
C GLY A 276 9.84 -28.01 -4.58
N GLY A 277 10.51 -27.10 -5.28
CA GLY A 277 11.90 -27.35 -5.68
C GLY A 277 12.75 -27.59 -4.42
N PRO A 278 13.91 -28.28 -4.54
CA PRO A 278 14.78 -28.55 -3.40
C PRO A 278 15.13 -27.22 -2.70
N GLU A 279 14.63 -27.06 -1.47
CA GLU A 279 14.86 -25.87 -0.64
C GLU A 279 16.36 -25.65 -0.50
N SER A 280 16.84 -24.48 -0.94
CA SER A 280 18.27 -24.17 -0.86
C SER A 280 18.72 -24.17 0.61
N GLN A 281 19.94 -24.66 0.87
CA GLN A 281 20.52 -24.63 2.23
C GLN A 281 20.51 -23.21 2.83
N LEU A 282 20.65 -22.18 1.97
CA LEU A 282 20.55 -20.78 2.35
C LEU A 282 19.15 -20.42 2.86
N GLU A 283 18.10 -20.87 2.16
CA GLU A 283 16.71 -20.63 2.55
C GLU A 283 16.40 -21.25 3.92
N ARG A 284 16.87 -22.48 4.15
CA ARG A 284 16.74 -23.17 5.45
C ARG A 284 17.49 -22.43 6.56
N ALA A 285 18.69 -21.92 6.29
CA ALA A 285 19.47 -21.12 7.24
C ALA A 285 18.75 -19.81 7.60
N ASN A 286 18.24 -19.09 6.59
CA ASN A 286 17.50 -17.84 6.77
C ASN A 286 16.21 -18.03 7.57
N LYS A 287 15.43 -19.09 7.27
CA LYS A 287 14.23 -19.44 8.05
C LYS A 287 14.56 -19.74 9.51
N ASN A 288 15.69 -20.40 9.79
CA ASN A 288 16.15 -20.65 11.15
C ASN A 288 16.50 -19.34 11.90
N ILE A 289 17.09 -18.35 11.23
CA ILE A 289 17.37 -17.03 11.82
C ILE A 289 16.06 -16.35 12.23
N ILE A 290 15.05 -16.32 11.34
CA ILE A 290 13.73 -15.73 11.64
C ILE A 290 13.07 -16.47 12.82
N LYS A 291 13.14 -17.80 12.83
CA LYS A 291 12.60 -18.66 13.90
C LYS A 291 13.26 -18.35 15.25
N GLN A 292 14.59 -18.26 15.30
CA GLN A 292 15.35 -17.96 16.51
C GLN A 292 15.11 -16.53 17.01
N ALA A 293 15.09 -15.55 16.11
CA ALA A 293 14.81 -14.15 16.45
C ALA A 293 13.40 -13.99 17.05
N THR A 294 12.40 -14.63 16.44
CA THR A 294 11.02 -14.64 16.94
C THR A 294 10.94 -15.28 18.32
N GLN A 295 11.54 -16.45 18.50
CA GLN A 295 11.54 -17.14 19.78
C GLN A 295 12.28 -16.35 20.87
N SER A 296 13.42 -15.74 20.53
CA SER A 296 14.20 -14.90 21.45
C SER A 296 13.40 -13.69 21.90
N LEU A 297 12.71 -13.00 20.98
CA LEU A 297 11.89 -11.84 21.33
C LEU A 297 10.72 -12.20 22.25
N LEU A 298 9.99 -13.28 21.97
CA LEU A 298 8.82 -13.66 22.77
C LEU A 298 9.19 -14.21 24.15
N THR A 299 10.35 -14.85 24.28
CA THR A 299 10.84 -15.38 25.56
C THR A 299 11.48 -14.28 26.42
N SER A 300 12.05 -13.25 25.79
CA SER A 300 12.69 -12.13 26.49
C SER A 300 11.68 -11.06 26.96
N PRO A 301 12.06 -10.18 27.90
CA PRO A 301 11.25 -9.01 28.25
C PRO A 301 11.04 -8.11 27.01
N PRO A 302 9.83 -7.56 26.80
CA PRO A 302 8.73 -7.42 27.77
C PRO A 302 7.74 -8.59 27.82
N TYR A 303 7.79 -9.56 26.90
CA TYR A 303 6.71 -10.52 26.69
C TYR A 303 6.76 -11.73 27.63
N ARG A 304 7.96 -12.23 27.97
CA ARG A 304 8.19 -13.31 28.96
C ARG A 304 7.31 -14.57 28.77
N MET A 305 6.97 -14.93 27.54
CA MET A 305 6.16 -16.13 27.25
C MET A 305 7.02 -17.39 27.29
N LYS A 306 6.51 -18.48 27.90
CA LYS A 306 7.22 -19.77 27.89
C LYS A 306 6.83 -20.55 26.65
N LYS A 307 7.77 -21.34 26.12
CA LYS A 307 7.53 -22.19 24.93
C LYS A 307 6.46 -23.27 25.15
N SER A 308 6.16 -23.59 26.41
CA SER A 308 5.13 -24.54 26.83
C SER A 308 3.72 -23.98 26.75
N ASP A 309 3.57 -22.65 26.71
CA ASP A 309 2.28 -22.01 26.85
C ASP A 309 1.52 -22.08 25.51
N ALA A 310 0.21 -22.36 25.55
CA ALA A 310 -0.62 -22.41 24.34
C ALA A 310 -0.60 -21.05 23.60
N GLU A 311 -0.62 -19.95 24.36
CA GLU A 311 -0.52 -18.58 23.86
C GLU A 311 0.78 -18.35 23.05
N PHE A 312 1.88 -19.00 23.43
CA PHE A 312 3.15 -18.86 22.70
C PHE A 312 2.98 -19.33 21.26
N LYS A 313 2.31 -20.46 21.03
CA LYS A 313 2.12 -21.02 19.67
C LYS A 313 1.18 -20.15 18.83
N GLU A 314 0.14 -19.61 19.45
CA GLU A 314 -0.83 -18.71 18.82
C GLU A 314 -0.19 -17.41 18.35
N VAL A 315 0.75 -16.85 19.11
CA VAL A 315 1.46 -15.62 18.76
C VAL A 315 2.66 -15.89 17.85
N PHE A 316 3.39 -16.99 18.08
CA PHE A 316 4.61 -17.31 17.34
C PHE A 316 4.34 -17.59 15.86
N ASN A 317 3.31 -18.39 15.54
CA ASN A 317 3.06 -18.83 14.17
C ASN A 317 2.71 -17.68 13.22
N PRO A 318 1.79 -16.75 13.56
CA PRO A 318 1.48 -15.59 12.73
C PRO A 318 2.68 -14.65 12.55
N ILE A 319 3.49 -14.42 13.60
CA ILE A 319 4.70 -13.59 13.50
C ILE A 319 5.72 -14.23 12.55
N TYR A 320 6.03 -15.51 12.76
CA TYR A 320 6.98 -16.23 11.92
C TYR A 320 6.54 -16.24 10.45
N ARG A 321 5.28 -16.56 10.17
CA ARG A 321 4.72 -16.56 8.81
C ARG A 321 4.71 -15.16 8.19
N GLY A 322 4.32 -14.13 8.95
CA GLY A 322 4.30 -12.75 8.49
C GLY A 322 5.69 -12.23 8.10
N VAL A 323 6.69 -12.46 8.95
CA VAL A 323 8.08 -12.06 8.68
C VAL A 323 8.66 -12.85 7.50
N ALA A 324 8.40 -14.16 7.43
CA ALA A 324 8.82 -14.99 6.30
C ALA A 324 8.21 -14.51 4.97
N PHE A 325 6.92 -14.14 4.97
CA PHE A 325 6.23 -13.60 3.80
C PHE A 325 6.78 -12.23 3.38
N ALA A 326 7.03 -11.34 4.34
CA ALA A 326 7.61 -10.03 4.08
C ALA A 326 9.02 -10.14 3.45
N MET A 327 9.81 -11.12 3.88
CA MET A 327 11.18 -11.35 3.41
C MET A 327 11.31 -12.43 2.31
N ARG A 328 10.19 -12.91 1.74
CA ARG A 328 10.16 -14.08 0.83
C ARG A 328 11.16 -14.02 -0.33
N LYS A 329 11.41 -12.82 -0.87
CA LYS A 329 12.39 -12.59 -1.94
C LYS A 329 13.82 -12.76 -1.40
N TYR A 330 14.14 -12.07 -0.32
CA TYR A 330 15.47 -12.07 0.29
C TYR A 330 15.88 -13.41 0.90
N ILE A 331 14.91 -14.18 1.41
CA ILE A 331 15.16 -15.51 1.99
C ILE A 331 15.83 -16.46 0.99
N LYS A 332 15.49 -16.34 -0.30
CA LYS A 332 16.02 -17.19 -1.38
C LYS A 332 17.30 -16.65 -2.00
N GLU A 333 17.47 -15.33 -2.01
CA GLU A 333 18.52 -14.64 -2.78
C GLU A 333 19.74 -14.26 -1.93
N THR A 334 19.58 -13.96 -0.64
CA THR A 334 20.62 -13.29 0.17
C THR A 334 20.64 -13.77 1.62
N ALA A 335 21.80 -13.75 2.28
CA ALA A 335 21.87 -13.94 3.72
C ALA A 335 21.17 -12.77 4.45
N LEU A 336 20.30 -13.08 5.40
CA LEU A 336 19.50 -12.05 6.08
C LEU A 336 20.30 -11.30 7.14
N ASP A 337 20.09 -9.98 7.18
CA ASP A 337 20.58 -9.13 8.26
C ASP A 337 19.69 -9.27 9.51
N LEU A 338 20.32 -9.59 10.64
CA LEU A 338 19.65 -9.85 11.91
C LEU A 338 18.91 -8.62 12.44
N ASP A 339 19.42 -7.41 12.18
CA ASP A 339 18.80 -6.17 12.65
C ASP A 339 17.48 -5.89 11.95
N VAL A 340 17.43 -6.13 10.63
CA VAL A 340 16.20 -6.00 9.84
C VAL A 340 15.18 -7.05 10.27
N VAL A 341 15.60 -8.30 10.47
CA VAL A 341 14.73 -9.37 10.98
C VAL A 341 14.16 -8.99 12.35
N ASN A 342 15.01 -8.55 13.29
CA ASN A 342 14.57 -8.14 14.62
C ASN A 342 13.57 -6.96 14.58
N LYS A 343 13.76 -6.01 13.66
CA LYS A 343 12.83 -4.89 13.47
C LYS A 343 11.46 -5.37 12.98
N LEU A 344 11.43 -6.29 12.01
CA LEU A 344 10.18 -6.86 11.48
C LEU A 344 9.47 -7.74 12.51
N VAL A 345 10.22 -8.58 13.23
CA VAL A 345 9.68 -9.42 14.31
C VAL A 345 9.07 -8.55 15.41
N LYS A 346 9.73 -7.46 15.81
CA LYS A 346 9.18 -6.50 16.78
C LYS A 346 7.90 -5.82 16.28
N ALA A 347 7.87 -5.41 15.02
CA ALA A 347 6.70 -4.79 14.41
C ALA A 347 5.50 -5.76 14.40
N HIS A 348 5.71 -7.00 13.98
CA HIS A 348 4.66 -8.03 14.02
C HIS A 348 4.24 -8.39 15.45
N ALA A 349 5.18 -8.55 16.39
CA ALA A 349 4.85 -8.84 17.78
C ALA A 349 3.95 -7.76 18.40
N GLY A 350 4.17 -6.48 18.07
CA GLY A 350 3.34 -5.37 18.55
C GLY A 350 1.89 -5.38 18.05
N MET A 351 1.58 -6.12 16.98
CA MET A 351 0.21 -6.28 16.48
C MET A 351 -0.58 -7.33 17.27
N TYR A 352 0.08 -8.40 17.73
CA TYR A 352 -0.59 -9.55 18.37
C TYR A 352 -0.53 -9.46 19.88
N VAL A 353 0.61 -9.04 20.42
CA VAL A 353 0.78 -8.81 21.85
C VAL A 353 0.60 -7.31 22.05
N GLY A 354 -0.66 -6.87 22.01
CA GLY A 354 -1.01 -5.47 22.25
C GLY A 354 -0.29 -4.98 23.52
N LYS A 355 0.09 -3.69 23.56
CA LYS A 355 0.71 -3.08 24.74
C LYS A 355 -0.22 -3.36 25.92
N LYS A 356 0.06 -4.41 26.70
CA LYS A 356 -0.73 -4.79 27.87
C LYS A 356 -0.66 -3.55 28.76
N GLY A 357 -1.78 -2.83 28.78
CA GLY A 357 -1.86 -1.51 29.39
C GLY A 357 -1.30 -1.62 30.78
N ARG A 358 -0.42 -0.67 31.12
CA ARG A 358 0.04 -0.44 32.47
C ARG A 358 -1.15 0.12 33.27
N SER A 359 -2.22 -0.67 33.41
CA SER A 359 -3.40 -0.37 34.20
C SER A 359 -3.20 -1.01 35.56
N GLY A 360 -2.93 -0.17 36.57
CA GLY A 360 -3.04 -0.57 37.97
C GLY A 360 -1.72 -0.64 38.74
N ASN A 361 -1.36 0.49 39.36
CA ASN A 361 -1.00 0.64 40.78
C ASN A 361 -0.65 2.14 40.94
N SER A 362 -1.52 3.03 41.45
CA SER A 362 -2.01 3.11 42.85
C SER A 362 -0.95 2.77 43.87
#